data_AF-A0A1Z8LEW7-F1
#
_entry.id   AF-A0A1Z8LEW7-F1
#
_cell.length_a   1.000
_cell.length_b   1.000
_cell.length_c   1.000
_cell.angle_alpha   90.00
_cell.angle_beta   90.00
_cell.angle_gamma   90.00
#
_symmetry.space_group_name_H-M   'P 1'
#
loop_
_entity.id
_entity.type
_entity.pdbx_description
1 polymer ?
#
loop_
_entity_poly.entity_id
_entity_poly.type
_entity_poly.pdbx_seq_one_letter_code
_entity_poly.pdbx_strand_id
1 'polypeptide(L)'
;MTLEDDLECFVIPRTLGENEEGKEIQGYISRFGPYVRIGKKFFSLPKDLGTLDVELDQVLELYRERREKYVGVRDFRTAWNNLRC
;
A
#
# COMPACT_ATOMS: atom_id res chain seq x y z
N MET A 1 4.46 -21.63 18.97
CA MET A 1 5.23 -21.31 17.76
C MET A 1 5.66 -22.61 17.14
N THR A 2 4.88 -23.11 16.19
CA THR A 2 5.16 -24.33 15.42
C THR A 2 6.05 -23.95 14.24
N LEU A 3 6.97 -24.83 13.86
CA LEU A 3 7.96 -24.60 12.79
C LEU A 3 7.31 -24.37 11.40
N GLU A 4 6.05 -24.75 11.25
CA GLU A 4 5.30 -24.67 10.00
C GLU A 4 4.86 -23.23 9.64
N ASP A 5 4.55 -22.39 10.63
CA ASP A 5 4.13 -20.98 10.43
C ASP A 5 5.30 -20.09 9.97
N ASP A 6 6.54 -20.47 10.30
CA ASP A 6 7.76 -19.73 9.98
C ASP A 6 8.20 -19.93 8.51
N LEU A 7 7.90 -21.11 7.94
CA LEU A 7 8.27 -21.46 6.56
C LEU A 7 7.48 -20.66 5.51
N GLU A 8 6.25 -20.25 5.80
CA GLU A 8 5.43 -19.45 4.88
C GLU A 8 5.95 -18.01 4.72
N CYS A 9 6.65 -17.48 5.73
CA CYS A 9 7.29 -16.16 5.67
C CYS A 9 8.52 -16.12 4.75
N PHE A 10 9.08 -17.26 4.34
CA PHE A 10 10.30 -17.31 3.52
C PHE A 10 10.05 -17.18 2.00
N VAL A 11 8.79 -17.16 1.55
CA VAL A 11 8.41 -17.27 0.11
C VAL A 11 7.99 -15.94 -0.55
N ILE A 12 8.32 -14.78 0.02
CA ILE A 12 7.75 -13.48 -0.40
C ILE A 12 8.80 -12.63 -1.11
N PRO A 13 8.67 -12.40 -2.42
CA PRO A 13 7.72 -11.42 -2.96
C PRO A 13 6.49 -12.06 -3.61
N ARG A 14 5.28 -11.65 -3.19
CA ARG A 14 4.03 -12.07 -3.79
C ARG A 14 3.58 -11.02 -4.80
N THR A 15 3.56 -11.38 -6.07
CA THR A 15 2.98 -10.54 -7.12
C THR A 15 1.47 -10.81 -7.16
N LEU A 16 0.67 -9.80 -6.83
CA LEU A 16 -0.80 -9.89 -6.81
C LEU A 16 -1.39 -9.71 -8.22
N GLY A 17 -0.62 -9.16 -9.16
CA GLY A 17 -1.00 -8.95 -10.56
C GLY A 17 -0.81 -7.50 -10.99
N GLU A 18 -1.65 -7.05 -11.92
CA GLU A 18 -1.64 -5.70 -12.46
C GLU A 18 -3.00 -5.03 -12.23
N ASN A 19 -3.03 -3.71 -12.00
CA ASN A 19 -4.31 -3.00 -11.97
C ASN A 19 -4.81 -2.64 -13.38
N GLU A 20 -6.04 -2.11 -13.45
CA GLU A 20 -6.68 -1.58 -14.67
C GLU A 20 -5.88 -0.46 -15.38
N GLU A 21 -4.96 0.18 -14.66
CA GLU A 21 -4.05 1.25 -15.13
C GLU A 21 -2.70 0.69 -15.64
N GLY A 22 -2.56 -0.65 -15.72
CA GLY A 22 -1.33 -1.35 -16.17
C GLY A 22 -0.18 -1.30 -15.16
N LYS A 23 -0.49 -1.12 -13.86
CA LYS A 23 0.54 -1.02 -12.81
C LYS A 23 0.65 -2.33 -12.05
N GLU A 24 1.84 -2.90 -12.09
CA GLU A 24 2.18 -4.10 -11.31
C GLU A 24 2.07 -3.83 -9.82
N ILE A 25 1.40 -4.76 -9.14
CA ILE A 25 1.13 -4.77 -7.71
C ILE A 25 1.92 -5.90 -7.07
N GLN A 26 2.89 -5.52 -6.23
CA GLN A 26 3.77 -6.45 -5.51
C GLN A 26 3.63 -6.26 -4.01
N GLY A 27 3.38 -7.34 -3.28
CA GLY A 27 3.32 -7.38 -1.83
C GLY A 27 4.64 -7.83 -1.20
N TYR A 28 5.04 -7.14 -0.14
CA TYR A 28 6.27 -7.37 0.60
C TYR A 28 6.04 -7.22 2.11
N ILE A 29 6.93 -7.80 2.91
CA ILE A 29 6.95 -7.62 4.36
C ILE A 29 8.22 -6.86 4.74
N SER A 30 8.08 -5.80 5.53
CA SER A 30 9.19 -5.03 6.09
C SER A 30 9.16 -5.06 7.62
N ARG A 31 10.19 -4.49 8.27
CA ARG A 31 10.25 -4.31 9.73
C ARG A 31 9.04 -3.57 10.32
N PHE A 32 8.35 -2.77 9.49
CA PHE A 32 7.20 -1.97 9.90
C PHE A 32 5.85 -2.67 9.68
N GLY A 33 5.86 -3.84 9.03
CA GLY A 33 4.66 -4.58 8.65
C GLY A 33 4.55 -4.82 7.14
N PRO A 34 3.42 -5.40 6.69
CA PRO A 34 3.15 -5.68 5.29
C PRO A 34 2.93 -4.38 4.50
N TYR A 35 3.48 -4.33 3.29
CA TYR A 35 3.33 -3.20 2.39
C TYR A 35 3.23 -3.65 0.93
N VAL A 36 2.58 -2.83 0.12
CA VAL A 36 2.37 -3.09 -1.31
C VAL A 36 3.01 -1.99 -2.13
N ARG A 37 3.63 -2.38 -3.24
CA ARG A 37 4.18 -1.50 -4.26
C ARG A 37 3.28 -1.55 -5.48
N ILE A 38 2.83 -0.38 -5.94
CA ILE A 38 2.05 -0.21 -7.16
C ILE A 38 2.89 0.65 -8.12
N GLY A 39 3.62 0.00 -9.01
CA GLY A 39 4.60 0.65 -9.91
C GLY A 39 5.71 1.41 -9.15
N LYS A 40 5.58 2.75 -9.06
CA LYS A 40 6.51 3.64 -8.32
C LYS A 40 5.99 4.10 -6.95
N LYS A 41 4.75 3.77 -6.60
CA LYS A 41 4.13 4.18 -5.34
C LYS A 41 4.20 3.05 -4.34
N PHE A 42 4.43 3.40 -3.08
CA PHE A 42 4.44 2.47 -1.96
C PHE A 42 3.25 2.77 -1.06
N PHE A 43 2.59 1.72 -0.62
CA PHE A 43 1.40 1.79 0.21
C PHE A 43 1.54 0.83 1.38
N SER A 44 1.35 1.33 2.59
CA SER A 44 1.34 0.51 3.80
C SER A 44 -0.05 -0.09 4.01
N LEU A 45 -0.11 -1.40 4.16
CA LEU A 45 -1.33 -2.10 4.54
C LEU A 45 -1.58 -1.95 6.05
N PRO A 46 -2.85 -2.00 6.50
CA PRO A 46 -3.14 -2.11 7.92
C PRO A 46 -2.56 -3.42 8.47
N LYS A 47 -2.13 -3.40 9.73
CA LYS A 47 -1.44 -4.55 10.37
C LYS A 47 -2.30 -5.81 10.49
N ASP A 48 -3.62 -5.64 10.38
CA ASP A 48 -4.61 -6.72 10.42
C ASP A 48 -4.63 -7.52 9.12
N LEU A 49 -4.35 -6.86 7.98
CA LEU A 49 -4.27 -7.49 6.66
C LEU A 49 -2.82 -7.89 6.37
N GLY A 50 -2.50 -9.17 6.55
CA GLY A 50 -1.22 -9.74 6.15
C GLY A 50 -1.05 -9.76 4.62
N THR A 51 0.18 -9.71 4.11
CA THR A 51 0.47 -9.87 2.67
C THR A 51 -0.05 -11.19 2.10
N LEU A 52 -0.30 -12.19 2.95
CA LEU A 52 -0.84 -13.50 2.58
C LEU A 52 -2.37 -13.48 2.41
N ASP A 53 -3.08 -12.61 3.12
CA ASP A 53 -4.54 -12.56 3.17
C ASP A 53 -5.11 -11.48 2.23
N VAL A 54 -4.27 -10.54 1.80
CA VAL A 54 -4.73 -9.40 1.01
C VAL A 54 -4.99 -9.76 -0.45
N GLU A 55 -6.23 -9.52 -0.90
CA GLU A 55 -6.61 -9.68 -2.31
C GLU A 55 -6.38 -8.40 -3.12
N LEU A 56 -6.27 -8.54 -4.45
CA LEU A 56 -6.05 -7.44 -5.39
C LEU A 56 -7.12 -6.33 -5.25
N ASP A 57 -8.39 -6.72 -5.08
CA ASP A 57 -9.53 -5.80 -4.99
C ASP A 57 -9.45 -4.91 -3.74
N GLN A 58 -9.14 -5.51 -2.58
CA GLN A 58 -8.95 -4.78 -1.32
C GLN A 58 -7.80 -3.78 -1.40
N VAL A 59 -6.69 -4.14 -2.06
CA VAL A 59 -5.57 -3.22 -2.30
C VAL A 59 -6.02 -2.04 -3.16
N LEU A 60 -6.83 -2.29 -4.19
CA LEU A 60 -7.33 -1.25 -5.08
C LEU A 60 -8.29 -0.30 -4.37
N GLU A 61 -9.18 -0.82 -3.52
CA GLU A 61 -10.09 -0.02 -2.70
C GLU A 61 -9.30 0.89 -1.74
N LEU A 62 -8.36 0.33 -0.97
CA LEU A 62 -7.49 1.09 -0.07
C LEU A 62 -6.67 2.16 -0.83
N TYR A 63 -6.20 1.82 -2.03
CA TYR A 63 -5.48 2.77 -2.88
C TYR A 63 -6.37 3.93 -3.36
N ARG A 64 -7.63 3.65 -3.73
CA ARG A 64 -8.61 4.66 -4.13
C ARG A 64 -8.95 5.59 -2.98
N GLU A 65 -9.28 5.05 -1.80
CA GLU A 65 -9.60 5.84 -0.59
C GLU A 65 -8.45 6.80 -0.22
N ARG A 66 -7.21 6.30 -0.29
CA ARG A 66 -6.05 7.11 0.06
C ARG A 66 -5.75 8.16 -1.00
N ARG A 67 -5.91 7.84 -2.29
CA ARG A 67 -5.77 8.84 -3.36
C ARG A 67 -6.75 9.99 -3.14
N GLU A 68 -8.00 9.70 -2.78
CA GLU A 68 -9.02 10.71 -2.48
C GLU A 68 -8.60 11.62 -1.31
N LYS A 69 -8.15 11.03 -0.19
CA LYS A 69 -7.63 11.78 0.96
C LYS A 69 -6.48 12.71 0.59
N TYR A 70 -5.55 12.29 -0.27
CA TYR A 70 -4.42 13.13 -0.68
C TYR A 70 -4.78 14.21 -1.70
N VAL A 71 -5.83 14.03 -2.52
CA VAL A 71 -6.29 15.06 -3.46
C VAL A 71 -6.83 16.29 -2.72
N GLY A 72 -7.54 16.09 -1.61
CA GLY A 72 -8.07 17.20 -0.80
C GLY A 72 -7.01 18.02 -0.05
N VAL A 73 -5.80 17.49 0.16
CA VAL A 73 -4.73 18.14 0.95
C VAL A 73 -3.77 18.96 0.08
N ARG A 74 -3.95 18.96 -1.26
CA ARG A 74 -3.05 19.66 -2.20
C ARG A 74 -3.05 21.18 -2.11
N ASP A 75 -3.92 21.80 -1.31
CA ASP A 75 -3.98 23.27 -1.19
C ASP A 75 -3.21 23.85 0.01
N PHE A 76 -2.33 23.09 0.68
CA PHE A 76 -1.50 23.68 1.73
C PHE A 76 -0.48 24.72 1.21
N ARG A 77 -0.05 24.59 -0.05
CA ARG A 77 0.95 25.50 -0.65
C ARG A 77 0.34 26.85 -1.06
N THR A 78 -0.91 26.85 -1.55
CA THR A 78 -1.64 28.08 -1.88
C THR A 78 -2.08 28.82 -0.61
N ALA A 79 -2.54 28.09 0.42
CA ALA A 79 -2.92 28.64 1.72
C ALA A 79 -1.75 29.28 2.48
N TRP A 80 -0.54 28.68 2.42
CA TRP A 80 0.64 29.24 3.09
C TRP A 80 1.18 30.49 2.38
N ASN A 81 1.10 30.54 1.04
CA ASN A 81 1.60 31.69 0.29
C ASN A 81 0.67 32.91 0.36
N ASN A 82 -0.56 32.75 0.84
CA ASN A 82 -1.54 33.82 1.05
C ASN A 82 -1.62 34.30 2.52
N LEU A 83 -0.84 33.68 3.42
CA LEU A 83 -0.69 34.09 4.83
C LEU A 83 0.67 34.73 5.15
N ARG A 84 1.48 35.01 4.12
CA ARG A 84 2.65 35.90 4.23
C ARG A 84 2.20 37.36 4.04
N CYS A 85 1.59 37.91 5.09
CA CYS A 85 1.59 39.35 5.36
C CYS A 85 2.62 39.61 6.46
#